data_AF-M6ACH5-F1
#
_entry.id   AF-M6ACH5-F1
#
_cell.length_a   1.000
_cell.length_b   1.000
_cell.length_c   1.000
_cell.angle_alpha   90.00
_cell.angle_beta   90.00
_cell.angle_gamma   90.00
#
_symmetry.space_group_name_H-M   'P 1'
#
loop_
_entity.id
_entity.type
_entity.pdbx_description
1 polymer ?
#
loop_
_entity_poly.entity_id
_entity_poly.type
_entity_poly.pdbx_seq_one_letter_code
_entity_poly.pdbx_strand_id
1 'polypeptide(L)'
;MPLKDSEEIKSFEFKDFNKDGYEDIFLEWSNLFVNDLRSLYLFIPSSGKFRKIKDFFIPAPTPLKGTKLFYSYYQAGCANYDWKSGLFSIENYRTVEIGIIEGNGCEIQNGRIDIYKIKANQKVPLNHWHWTQSKIIKTINLDS
;
A
#
# COMPACT_ATOMS: atom_id res chain seq x y z
N MET A 1 17.72 -7.79 31.87
CA MET A 1 16.30 -7.43 31.71
C MET A 1 16.02 -7.34 30.22
N PRO A 2 15.07 -8.09 29.64
CA PRO A 2 14.65 -7.80 28.28
C PRO A 2 13.87 -6.48 28.32
N LEU A 3 14.22 -5.56 27.42
CA LEU A 3 13.41 -4.37 27.13
C LEU A 3 12.02 -4.87 26.73
N LYS A 4 11.01 -4.47 27.48
CA LYS A 4 9.62 -4.69 27.11
C LYS A 4 9.37 -3.71 25.97
N ASP A 5 9.38 -4.19 24.73
CA ASP A 5 9.04 -3.37 23.57
C ASP A 5 7.64 -2.79 23.81
N SER A 6 7.54 -1.49 24.11
CA SER A 6 6.24 -0.83 24.23
C SER A 6 5.82 -0.41 22.83
N GLU A 7 4.91 -1.17 22.23
CA GLU A 7 4.11 -0.64 21.13
C GLU A 7 3.26 0.49 21.70
N GLU A 8 3.57 1.72 21.30
CA GLU A 8 2.84 2.91 21.70
C GLU A 8 2.04 3.43 20.50
N ILE A 9 0.90 4.07 20.78
CA ILE A 9 0.15 4.74 19.73
C ILE A 9 0.88 6.05 19.43
N LYS A 10 1.45 6.15 18.23
CA LYS A 10 2.11 7.36 17.74
C LYS A 10 1.09 8.42 17.35
N SER A 11 0.04 8.03 16.66
CA SER A 11 -1.03 8.92 16.23
C SER A 11 -2.34 8.16 16.01
N PHE A 12 -3.45 8.89 15.99
CA PHE A 12 -4.76 8.36 15.58
C PHE A 12 -5.55 9.41 14.80
N GLU A 13 -6.40 8.94 13.89
CA GLU A 13 -7.33 9.78 13.14
C GLU A 13 -8.71 9.11 13.05
N PHE A 14 -9.76 9.93 13.09
CA PHE A 14 -11.10 9.56 12.67
C PHE A 14 -11.29 9.96 11.21
N LYS A 15 -11.74 9.02 10.38
CA LYS A 15 -12.06 9.28 8.98
C LYS A 15 -13.02 8.23 8.44
N ASP A 16 -13.92 8.62 7.55
CA ASP A 16 -14.73 7.67 6.79
C ASP A 16 -13.84 7.01 5.71
N PHE A 17 -13.18 5.90 6.06
CA PHE A 17 -12.16 5.28 5.22
C PHE A 17 -12.78 4.51 4.07
N ASN A 18 -13.86 3.79 4.35
CA ASN A 18 -14.56 2.96 3.36
C ASN A 18 -15.68 3.71 2.61
N LYS A 19 -15.96 4.96 2.97
CA LYS A 19 -17.00 5.83 2.40
C LYS A 19 -18.42 5.31 2.63
N ASP A 20 -18.66 4.71 3.78
CA ASP A 20 -19.99 4.23 4.16
C ASP A 20 -20.83 5.26 4.93
N GLY A 21 -20.27 6.46 5.17
CA GLY A 21 -20.93 7.56 5.87
C GLY A 21 -20.67 7.58 7.38
N TYR A 22 -19.86 6.66 7.91
CA TYR A 22 -19.48 6.60 9.32
C TYR A 22 -17.98 6.77 9.48
N GLU A 23 -17.57 7.43 10.57
CA GLU A 23 -16.15 7.58 10.88
C GLU A 23 -15.55 6.25 11.39
N ASP A 24 -14.42 5.88 10.80
CA ASP A 24 -13.58 4.76 11.19
C ASP A 24 -12.40 5.26 12.04
N ILE A 25 -11.76 4.34 12.77
CA ILE A 25 -10.55 4.64 13.55
C ILE A 25 -9.33 4.11 12.79
N PHE A 26 -8.37 4.99 12.55
CA PHE A 26 -7.08 4.65 11.97
C PHE A 26 -5.98 5.00 12.97
N LEU A 27 -5.19 4.00 13.36
CA LEU A 27 -4.12 4.11 14.34
C LEU A 27 -2.76 3.93 13.67
N GLU A 28 -1.80 4.77 14.03
CA GLU A 28 -0.38 4.60 13.72
C GLU A 28 0.38 4.22 14.99
N TRP A 29 1.19 3.17 14.91
CA TRP A 29 1.96 2.67 16.04
C TRP A 29 3.41 3.14 15.93
N SER A 30 4.02 3.55 17.03
CA SER A 30 5.47 3.65 17.16
C SER A 30 6.01 2.25 17.47
N ASN A 31 6.89 1.76 16.61
CA ASN A 31 7.65 0.54 16.84
C ASN A 31 9.09 0.77 16.38
N LEU A 32 10.05 0.24 17.15
CA LEU A 32 11.49 0.37 16.87
C LEU A 32 11.94 -0.43 15.64
N PHE A 33 11.18 -1.45 15.22
CA PHE A 33 11.57 -2.43 14.21
C PHE A 33 10.74 -2.39 12.93
N VAL A 34 9.54 -1.82 12.97
CA VAL A 34 8.66 -1.72 11.80
C VAL A 34 8.16 -0.28 11.66
N ASN A 35 8.69 0.41 10.65
CA ASN A 35 8.17 1.70 10.24
C ASN A 35 6.74 1.51 9.68
N ASP A 36 5.84 2.45 9.97
CA ASP A 36 4.48 2.51 9.42
C ASP A 36 3.52 1.37 9.80
N LEU A 37 3.68 0.76 10.98
CA LEU A 37 2.63 -0.12 11.53
C LEU A 37 1.33 0.66 11.73
N ARG A 38 0.27 0.21 11.06
CA ARG A 38 -1.04 0.85 11.08
C ARG A 38 -2.11 -0.15 11.44
N SER A 39 -3.19 0.32 12.05
CA SER A 39 -4.39 -0.48 12.28
C SER A 39 -5.63 0.31 11.86
N LEU A 40 -6.51 -0.35 11.13
CA LEU A 40 -7.81 0.19 10.73
C LEU A 40 -8.91 -0.55 11.47
N TYR A 41 -9.84 0.19 12.07
CA TYR A 41 -11.05 -0.33 12.68
C TYR A 41 -12.25 0.31 12.00
N LEU A 42 -13.05 -0.50 11.31
CA LEU A 42 -14.26 -0.02 10.65
C LEU A 42 -15.42 0.05 11.64
N PHE A 43 -16.20 1.12 11.61
CA PHE A 43 -17.45 1.18 12.36
C PHE A 43 -18.52 0.30 11.69
N ILE A 44 -19.26 -0.46 12.49
CA ILE A 44 -20.32 -1.35 12.01
C ILE A 44 -21.67 -0.84 12.52
N PRO A 45 -22.43 -0.06 11.71
CA PRO A 45 -23.64 0.64 12.16
C PRO A 45 -24.70 -0.28 12.76
N SER A 46 -24.89 -1.47 12.17
CA SER A 46 -25.87 -2.46 12.65
C SER A 46 -25.60 -2.98 14.06
N SER A 47 -24.36 -2.87 14.54
CA SER A 47 -23.95 -3.35 15.87
C SER A 47 -23.44 -2.26 16.79
N GLY A 48 -23.24 -1.03 16.29
CA GLY A 48 -22.66 0.08 17.04
C GLY A 48 -21.22 -0.18 17.52
N LYS A 49 -20.48 -1.08 16.86
CA LYS A 49 -19.15 -1.53 17.30
C LYS A 49 -18.11 -1.33 16.21
N PHE A 50 -16.88 -1.11 16.63
CA PHE A 50 -15.71 -1.12 15.75
C PHE A 50 -15.20 -2.55 15.52
N ARG A 51 -14.75 -2.83 14.30
CA ARG A 51 -14.13 -4.11 13.92
C ARG A 51 -12.77 -3.87 13.29
N LYS A 52 -11.74 -4.46 13.89
CA LYS A 52 -10.36 -4.42 13.37
C LYS A 52 -10.29 -5.13 12.01
N ILE A 53 -9.67 -4.48 11.04
CA ILE A 53 -9.31 -5.08 9.75
C ILE A 53 -8.06 -5.93 9.92
N LYS A 54 -8.16 -7.19 9.48
CA LYS A 54 -7.04 -8.12 9.50
C LYS A 54 -6.11 -7.85 8.32
N ASP A 55 -4.84 -8.20 8.50
CA ASP A 55 -3.84 -8.23 7.43
C ASP A 55 -3.58 -6.82 6.82
N PHE A 56 -3.83 -5.77 7.61
CA PHE A 56 -3.67 -4.37 7.22
C PHE A 56 -2.21 -3.91 7.41
N PHE A 57 -1.30 -4.46 6.61
CA PHE A 57 0.13 -4.07 6.60
C PHE A 57 0.45 -3.06 5.50
N ILE A 58 -0.54 -2.23 5.17
CA ILE A 58 -0.52 -1.41 3.98
C ILE A 58 -0.18 0.04 4.37
N PRO A 59 0.98 0.57 3.96
CA PRO A 59 1.38 1.93 4.31
C PRO A 59 0.56 2.97 3.52
N ALA A 60 0.15 4.05 4.18
CA ALA A 60 -0.53 5.20 3.57
C ALA A 60 -1.56 4.88 2.45
N PRO A 61 -2.56 4.03 2.71
CA PRO A 61 -3.51 3.61 1.69
C PRO A 61 -4.38 4.77 1.23
N THR A 62 -4.52 4.89 -0.09
CA THR A 62 -5.27 5.95 -0.77
C THR A 62 -6.46 5.36 -1.52
N PRO A 63 -7.69 5.88 -1.33
CA PRO A 63 -8.86 5.40 -2.04
C PRO A 63 -8.81 5.76 -3.52
N LEU A 64 -9.10 4.80 -4.39
CA LEU A 64 -9.26 5.02 -5.82
C LEU A 64 -10.68 5.53 -6.09
N LYS A 65 -10.79 6.80 -6.52
CA LYS A 65 -12.06 7.50 -6.71
C LYS A 65 -13.02 6.72 -7.60
N GLY A 66 -14.30 6.66 -7.20
CA GLY A 66 -15.35 5.97 -7.95
C GLY A 66 -15.34 4.44 -7.83
N THR A 67 -14.49 3.88 -6.95
CA THR A 67 -14.38 2.42 -6.75
C THR A 67 -14.35 2.06 -5.26
N LYS A 68 -14.44 0.76 -4.96
CA LYS A 68 -14.18 0.21 -3.61
C LYS A 68 -12.71 -0.16 -3.39
N LEU A 69 -11.84 0.26 -4.30
CA LEU A 69 -10.43 -0.10 -4.31
C LEU A 69 -9.58 0.97 -3.66
N PHE A 70 -8.44 0.53 -3.16
CA PHE A 70 -7.41 1.35 -2.56
C PHE A 70 -6.08 0.97 -3.20
N TYR A 71 -5.18 1.93 -3.29
CA TYR A 71 -3.80 1.68 -3.63
C TYR A 71 -2.86 2.17 -2.55
N SER A 72 -1.69 1.58 -2.47
CA SER A 72 -0.66 1.97 -1.50
C SER A 72 0.70 1.82 -2.12
N TYR A 73 1.48 2.90 -2.04
CA TYR A 73 2.85 2.97 -2.50
C TYR A 73 3.80 2.79 -1.33
N TYR A 74 4.85 1.99 -1.52
CA TYR A 74 5.92 1.86 -0.55
C TYR A 74 7.27 1.55 -1.19
N GLN A 75 8.31 2.01 -0.52
CA GLN A 75 9.69 1.73 -0.87
C GLN A 75 9.98 0.25 -0.60
N ALA A 76 10.66 -0.41 -1.54
CA ALA A 76 10.95 -1.84 -1.48
C ALA A 76 12.46 -2.14 -1.38
N GLY A 77 13.29 -1.11 -1.25
CA GLY A 77 14.73 -1.24 -1.06
C GLY A 77 15.53 -0.34 -2.00
N CYS A 78 16.82 -0.61 -2.06
CA CYS A 78 17.79 0.07 -2.93
C CYS A 78 17.66 1.61 -2.89
N ALA A 79 17.76 2.24 -1.71
CA ALA A 79 17.67 3.69 -1.55
C ALA A 79 16.48 4.35 -2.29
N ASN A 80 15.33 3.66 -2.32
CA ASN A 80 14.07 4.08 -2.94
C ASN A 80 14.02 3.92 -4.47
N TYR A 81 15.03 3.32 -5.08
CA TYR A 81 14.98 2.95 -6.50
C TYR A 81 14.02 1.78 -6.75
N ASP A 82 13.89 0.87 -5.78
CA ASP A 82 12.87 -0.17 -5.83
C ASP A 82 11.62 0.26 -5.07
N TRP A 83 10.46 0.06 -5.68
CA TRP A 83 9.18 0.46 -5.11
C TRP A 83 8.08 -0.51 -5.50
N LYS A 84 7.02 -0.52 -4.69
CA LYS A 84 5.81 -1.31 -4.94
C LYS A 84 4.58 -0.45 -4.78
N SER A 85 3.57 -0.74 -5.59
CA SER A 85 2.22 -0.21 -5.44
C SER A 85 1.23 -1.37 -5.46
N GLY A 86 0.61 -1.64 -4.30
CA GLY A 86 -0.42 -2.67 -4.17
C GLY A 86 -1.81 -2.07 -4.42
N LEU A 87 -2.64 -2.75 -5.21
CA LEU A 87 -4.06 -2.45 -5.41
C LEU A 87 -4.88 -3.50 -4.66
N PHE A 88 -5.79 -3.06 -3.80
CA PHE A 88 -6.53 -3.95 -2.91
C PHE A 88 -7.95 -3.45 -2.61
N SER A 89 -8.80 -4.36 -2.15
CA SER A 89 -10.11 -4.09 -1.57
C SER A 89 -10.12 -4.44 -0.08
N ILE A 90 -11.16 -4.02 0.64
CA ILE A 90 -11.48 -4.57 1.96
C ILE A 90 -12.74 -5.42 1.81
N GLU A 91 -12.60 -6.72 2.09
CA GLU A 91 -13.68 -7.69 1.98
C GLU A 91 -13.71 -8.55 3.24
N ASN A 92 -14.90 -8.76 3.79
CA ASN A 92 -15.08 -9.57 5.02
C ASN A 92 -14.11 -9.18 6.15
N TYR A 93 -13.84 -7.86 6.28
CA TYR A 93 -12.96 -7.28 7.29
C TYR A 93 -11.49 -7.69 7.18
N ARG A 94 -11.04 -7.96 5.96
CA ARG A 94 -9.64 -8.24 5.61
C ARG A 94 -9.26 -7.49 4.35
N THR A 95 -7.98 -7.16 4.23
CA THR A 95 -7.42 -6.67 2.96
C THR A 95 -7.35 -7.82 1.96
N VAL A 96 -7.78 -7.55 0.72
CA VAL A 96 -7.68 -8.49 -0.40
C VAL A 96 -6.89 -7.80 -1.50
N GLU A 97 -5.63 -8.18 -1.65
CA GLU A 97 -4.78 -7.67 -2.72
C GLU A 97 -5.19 -8.29 -4.06
N ILE A 98 -5.39 -7.45 -5.07
CA ILE A 98 -5.88 -7.85 -6.39
C ILE A 98 -4.87 -7.57 -7.50
N GLY A 99 -3.89 -6.70 -7.25
CA GLY A 99 -2.81 -6.41 -8.18
C GLY A 99 -1.63 -5.73 -7.51
N ILE A 100 -0.46 -5.83 -8.15
CA ILE A 100 0.77 -5.20 -7.69
C ILE A 100 1.48 -4.62 -8.91
N ILE A 101 2.01 -3.41 -8.77
CA ILE A 101 3.03 -2.86 -9.66
C ILE A 101 4.34 -2.80 -8.89
N GLU A 102 5.43 -3.31 -9.48
CA GLU A 102 6.77 -3.29 -8.88
C GLU A 102 7.72 -2.54 -9.82
N GLY A 103 8.36 -1.50 -9.31
CA GLY A 103 9.50 -0.86 -9.97
C GLY A 103 10.79 -1.44 -9.43
N ASN A 104 11.62 -1.98 -10.32
CA ASN A 104 12.97 -2.43 -10.05
C ASN A 104 13.92 -1.41 -10.69
N GLY A 105 14.41 -0.48 -9.88
CA GLY A 105 15.24 0.63 -10.32
C GLY A 105 16.70 0.51 -9.90
N CYS A 106 17.04 -0.49 -9.07
CA CYS A 106 18.40 -0.65 -8.57
C CYS A 106 19.44 -0.80 -9.71
N GLU A 107 19.03 -1.42 -10.81
CA GLU A 107 19.79 -1.41 -12.06
C GLU A 107 19.48 -0.13 -12.86
N ILE A 108 20.09 0.99 -12.45
CA ILE A 108 19.82 2.35 -12.95
C ILE A 108 19.86 2.46 -14.49
N GLN A 109 20.60 1.58 -15.17
CA GLN A 109 20.73 1.55 -16.63
C GLN A 109 19.62 0.73 -17.33
N ASN A 110 18.97 -0.20 -16.63
CA ASN A 110 18.00 -1.18 -17.14
C ASN A 110 16.81 -1.36 -16.19
N GLY A 111 16.21 -0.27 -15.75
CA GLY A 111 15.08 -0.35 -14.84
C GLY A 111 13.87 -1.05 -15.48
N ARG A 112 13.06 -1.69 -14.63
CA ARG A 112 11.90 -2.49 -15.05
C ARG A 112 10.68 -2.17 -14.20
N ILE A 113 9.52 -2.02 -14.82
CA ILE A 113 8.22 -2.00 -14.14
C ILE A 113 7.52 -3.30 -14.48
N ASP A 114 7.10 -4.03 -13.46
CA ASP A 114 6.30 -5.24 -13.60
C ASP A 114 4.89 -5.03 -13.07
N ILE A 115 3.90 -5.53 -13.81
CA ILE A 115 2.49 -5.44 -13.44
C ILE A 115 1.95 -6.86 -13.27
N TYR A 116 1.38 -7.12 -12.09
CA TYR A 116 0.82 -8.41 -11.71
C TYR A 116 -0.66 -8.28 -11.36
N LYS A 117 -1.43 -9.31 -11.73
CA LYS A 117 -2.73 -9.60 -11.12
C LYS A 117 -2.54 -10.63 -10.01
N ILE A 118 -3.25 -10.49 -8.90
CA ILE A 118 -3.29 -11.53 -7.89
C ILE A 118 -4.45 -12.49 -8.19
N LYS A 119 -4.14 -13.79 -8.25
CA LYS A 119 -5.13 -14.88 -8.33
C LYS A 119 -4.77 -15.94 -7.29
N ALA A 120 -5.71 -16.31 -6.43
CA ALA A 120 -5.49 -17.30 -5.37
C ALA A 120 -4.20 -17.04 -4.56
N ASN A 121 -3.97 -15.79 -4.16
CA ASN A 121 -2.78 -15.32 -3.44
C ASN A 121 -1.44 -15.52 -4.18
N GLN A 122 -1.48 -15.66 -5.51
CA GLN A 122 -0.29 -15.75 -6.35
C GLN A 122 -0.25 -14.60 -7.36
N LYS A 123 0.95 -14.07 -7.59
CA LYS A 123 1.23 -13.12 -8.67
C LYS A 123 1.14 -13.82 -10.03
N VAL A 124 0.28 -13.32 -10.89
CA VAL A 124 0.19 -13.69 -12.30
C VAL A 124 0.66 -12.48 -13.11
N PRO A 125 1.77 -12.59 -13.87
CA PRO A 125 2.28 -11.48 -14.66
C PRO A 125 1.25 -11.06 -15.72
N LEU A 126 1.02 -9.76 -15.84
CA LEU A 126 0.18 -9.17 -16.88
C LEU A 126 1.02 -8.47 -17.94
N ASN A 127 2.00 -7.67 -17.51
CA ASN A 127 2.85 -6.91 -18.41
C ASN A 127 4.15 -6.50 -17.73
N HIS A 128 5.14 -6.07 -18.51
CA HIS A 128 6.35 -5.44 -18.03
C HIS A 128 6.85 -4.36 -18.99
N TRP A 129 7.54 -3.37 -18.45
CA TRP A 129 8.15 -2.27 -19.21
C TRP A 129 9.62 -2.14 -18.82
N HIS A 130 10.48 -1.94 -19.81
CA HIS A 130 11.89 -1.63 -19.60
C HIS A 130 12.15 -0.17 -19.97
N TRP A 131 12.91 0.53 -19.12
CA TRP A 131 13.53 1.79 -19.51
C TRP A 131 15.04 1.69 -19.43
N THR A 132 15.68 2.35 -20.39
CA THR A 132 17.10 2.65 -20.38
C THR A 132 17.25 4.16 -20.26
N GLN A 133 18.34 4.65 -19.65
CA GLN A 133 18.59 6.11 -19.58
C GLN A 133 18.52 6.79 -20.97
N SER A 134 18.94 6.08 -22.02
CA SER A 134 18.87 6.55 -23.41
C SER A 134 17.45 6.77 -23.95
N LYS A 135 16.44 6.02 -23.46
CA LYS A 135 15.02 6.22 -23.83
C LYS A 135 14.38 7.38 -23.08
N ILE A 136 14.77 7.60 -21.82
CA ILE A 136 14.26 8.72 -21.00
C ILE A 136 14.74 10.06 -21.58
N ILE A 137 16.03 10.18 -21.90
CA ILE A 137 16.58 11.42 -22.49
C ILE A 137 15.94 11.73 -23.85
N LYS A 138 15.67 10.72 -24.68
CA LYS A 138 14.94 10.92 -25.94
C LYS A 138 13.50 11.39 -25.75
N THR A 139 12.82 10.94 -24.70
CA THR A 139 11.43 11.35 -24.42
C THR A 139 11.39 12.79 -23.92
N ILE A 140 12.33 13.19 -23.06
CA ILE A 140 12.44 14.57 -22.56
C ILE A 140 12.79 15.55 -23.69
N ASN A 141 13.61 15.14 -24.66
CA ASN A 141 14.00 16.00 -25.80
C ASN A 141 12.97 16.01 -26.96
N LEU A 142 11.88 15.26 -26.86
CA LEU A 142 10.79 15.30 -27.85
C LEU A 142 9.64 16.22 -27.41
N ASP A 143 9.65 16.67 -26.15
CA ASP A 143 8.71 17.63 -25.58
C ASP A 143 9.32 19.05 -25.43
N SER A 144 10.45 19.33 -26.10
CA SER A 144 11.14 20.63 -26.14
C SER A 144 11.12 21.26 -27.53
#